data_AF-A0A7W7FV18-F1
#
_entry.id   AF-A0A7W7FV18-F1
#
_cell.length_a   1.000
_cell.length_b   1.000
_cell.length_c   1.000
_cell.angle_alpha   90.00
_cell.angle_beta   90.00
_cell.angle_gamma   90.00
#
_symmetry.space_group_name_H-M   'P 1'
#
loop_
_entity.id
_entity.type
_entity.pdbx_description
1 polymer ?
#
loop_
_entity_poly.entity_id
_entity_poly.type
_entity_poly.pdbx_seq_one_letter_code
_entity_poly.pdbx_strand_id
1 'polypeptide(L)'
;MARRNSLLIRFFAVCLLIAAVSIVAATLLTTLTSTPEQHSRTVEDDHKLYERLLEHAVTHQDWSRVQPVLDSLREQTGREIVLRGKDGRFIADNVPADSTAALSLSPPSAMIDPLHVDLALKPGPAIDPRALGPYALSTPDGERLWRIAGDAVRCDTRQRMEIDPAGRPHLVLPDGGLLTWTTPGTPCLPDPKQLTRSTPGELAANTALLDKLTDCLRHNGPKSSTVDTAWADPENSRWFLTPPPPGTPARVADCLTAARRDQLAATVAPPALLYASAPALPAPALLGFDQLPRILLIMTVILVLAGAAAWVLTSQLVRPIRELTEAARRLGTGDRAARVCTTARGELGELARAFNLMSIRVTLTEAQRQALISDVAHELRTPVANITGWLEAVQDGLAAPDPQLTAMLLEESLFLERLVDDLQDLAQADAGTLRLHPEPINTADVIEHVVSAHRVLAEGNEVALRMVVDGPLHLTADPVRLRQALGNLVSNALRYTQPGGAVVVTGRVDEHEAVLEVTDTGIGIAAEDLPHVFDRFWRADKSRSRRTGGSGLGLTITRYLVEAHGGTIRVTSEVGRGSTFRVVLPVQH
;
A
#
# COMPACT_ATOMS: atom_id res chain seq x y z
N MET A 1 -9.00 -32.86 18.71
CA MET A 1 -7.68 -32.46 18.16
C MET A 1 -7.63 -32.33 16.63
N ALA A 2 -8.48 -33.02 15.84
CA ALA A 2 -8.40 -33.01 14.36
C ALA A 2 -8.62 -31.63 13.68
N ARG A 3 -9.47 -30.72 14.22
CA ARG A 3 -9.62 -29.35 13.69
C ARG A 3 -8.43 -28.42 13.99
N ARG A 4 -7.59 -28.79 14.95
CA ARG A 4 -6.50 -27.97 15.48
C ARG A 4 -5.38 -27.77 14.46
N ASN A 5 -5.16 -28.71 13.53
CA ASN A 5 -4.15 -28.56 12.48
C ASN A 5 -4.75 -28.10 11.13
N SER A 6 -6.08 -28.08 11.00
CA SER A 6 -6.74 -27.91 9.70
C SER A 6 -6.48 -26.56 9.03
N LEU A 7 -6.57 -25.43 9.74
CA LEU A 7 -6.33 -24.11 9.13
C LEU A 7 -4.85 -23.87 8.80
N LEU A 8 -3.95 -24.28 9.70
CA LEU A 8 -2.50 -24.15 9.52
C LEU A 8 -2.02 -24.98 8.32
N ILE A 9 -2.48 -26.23 8.23
CA ILE A 9 -2.20 -27.12 7.09
C ILE A 9 -2.85 -26.58 5.81
N ARG A 10 -4.08 -26.06 5.86
CA ARG A 10 -4.76 -25.50 4.66
C ARG A 10 -4.05 -24.27 4.12
N PHE A 11 -3.69 -23.31 4.98
CA PHE A 11 -2.96 -22.11 4.55
C PHE A 11 -1.58 -22.47 3.98
N PHE A 12 -0.85 -23.33 4.67
CA PHE A 12 0.43 -23.85 4.18
C PHE A 12 0.29 -24.55 2.83
N ALA A 13 -0.69 -25.43 2.67
CA ALA A 13 -0.95 -26.16 1.43
C ALA A 13 -1.30 -25.21 0.27
N VAL A 14 -2.09 -24.15 0.52
CA VAL A 14 -2.42 -23.14 -0.50
C VAL A 14 -1.17 -22.35 -0.89
N CYS A 15 -0.36 -21.89 0.06
CA CYS A 15 0.90 -21.18 -0.24
C CYS A 15 1.89 -22.06 -1.02
N LEU A 16 2.00 -23.34 -0.65
CA LEU A 16 2.87 -24.30 -1.34
C LEU A 16 2.36 -24.58 -2.77
N LEU A 17 1.04 -24.71 -2.95
CA LEU A 17 0.42 -24.87 -4.26
C LEU A 17 0.68 -23.66 -5.16
N ILE A 18 0.48 -22.44 -4.64
CA ILE A 18 0.74 -21.20 -5.39
C ILE A 18 2.22 -21.14 -5.79
N ALA A 19 3.14 -21.41 -4.86
CA ALA A 19 4.57 -21.46 -5.16
C ALA A 19 4.87 -22.49 -6.25
N ALA A 20 4.37 -23.72 -6.14
CA ALA A 20 4.58 -24.76 -7.15
C ALA A 20 4.06 -24.33 -8.54
N VAL A 21 2.85 -23.78 -8.61
CA VAL A 21 2.25 -23.31 -9.87
C VAL A 21 3.05 -22.15 -10.46
N SER A 22 3.46 -21.17 -9.65
CA SER A 22 4.27 -20.03 -10.12
C SER A 22 5.62 -20.47 -10.65
N ILE A 23 6.30 -21.40 -9.98
CA ILE A 23 7.62 -21.86 -10.43
C ILE A 23 7.47 -22.69 -11.72
N VAL A 24 6.46 -23.58 -11.82
CA VAL A 24 6.18 -24.32 -13.06
C VAL A 24 5.85 -23.37 -14.21
N ALA A 25 4.99 -22.38 -13.98
CA ALA A 25 4.62 -21.39 -14.99
C ALA A 25 5.82 -20.54 -15.44
N ALA A 26 6.66 -20.09 -14.51
CA ALA A 26 7.88 -19.34 -14.82
C ALA A 26 8.84 -20.17 -15.67
N THR A 27 9.07 -21.43 -15.28
CA THR A 27 9.95 -22.35 -16.01
C THR A 27 9.42 -22.60 -17.43
N LEU A 28 8.12 -22.87 -17.56
CA LEU A 28 7.45 -23.08 -18.85
C LEU A 28 7.57 -21.83 -19.76
N LEU A 29 7.37 -20.64 -19.19
CA LEU A 29 7.47 -19.37 -19.92
C LEU A 29 8.90 -19.11 -20.42
N THR A 30 9.92 -19.37 -19.58
CA THR A 30 11.33 -19.28 -20.01
C THR A 30 11.72 -20.34 -21.04
N THR A 31 11.11 -21.53 -21.02
CA THR A 31 11.39 -22.55 -22.05
C THR A 31 10.69 -22.26 -23.38
N LEU A 32 9.54 -21.58 -23.35
CA LEU A 32 8.76 -21.25 -24.54
C LEU A 32 9.24 -19.96 -25.22
N THR A 33 9.94 -19.09 -24.49
CA THR A 33 10.54 -17.87 -25.04
C THR A 33 12.00 -18.16 -25.41
N SER A 34 12.31 -18.12 -26.71
CA SER A 34 13.68 -18.31 -27.20
C SER A 34 14.63 -17.29 -26.55
N THR A 35 15.85 -17.73 -26.24
CA THR A 35 16.86 -16.89 -25.58
C THR A 35 17.18 -15.64 -26.42
N PRO A 36 17.43 -14.47 -25.80
CA PRO A 36 17.75 -13.24 -26.52
C PRO A 36 18.99 -13.38 -27.44
N GLU A 37 19.94 -14.27 -27.10
CA GLU A 37 21.10 -14.56 -27.95
C GLU A 37 20.74 -15.26 -29.27
N GLN A 38 19.71 -16.12 -29.30
CA GLN A 38 19.26 -16.75 -30.53
C GLN A 38 18.55 -15.75 -31.45
N HIS A 39 17.76 -14.82 -30.89
CA HIS A 39 17.05 -13.83 -31.71
C HIS A 39 18.01 -12.86 -32.43
N SER A 40 19.12 -12.46 -31.79
CA SER A 40 20.11 -11.57 -32.42
C SER A 40 20.86 -12.23 -33.58
N ARG A 41 21.19 -13.53 -33.49
CA ARG A 41 21.87 -14.25 -34.60
C ARG A 41 20.95 -14.46 -35.80
N THR A 42 19.67 -14.75 -35.55
CA THR A 42 18.71 -14.99 -36.63
C THR A 42 18.44 -13.74 -37.47
N VAL A 43 18.37 -12.56 -36.84
CA VAL A 43 18.18 -11.28 -37.54
C VAL A 43 19.42 -10.88 -38.33
N GLU A 44 20.62 -11.10 -37.77
CA GLU A 44 21.89 -10.84 -38.44
C GLU A 44 22.05 -11.68 -39.73
N ASP A 45 21.67 -12.95 -39.68
CA ASP A 45 21.75 -13.84 -40.84
C ASP A 45 20.71 -13.51 -41.92
N ASP A 46 19.49 -13.11 -41.51
CA ASP A 46 18.43 -12.66 -42.45
C ASP A 46 18.84 -11.38 -43.18
N HIS A 47 19.47 -10.43 -42.47
CA HIS A 47 19.97 -9.20 -43.07
C HIS A 47 21.10 -9.48 -44.09
N LYS A 48 22.05 -10.36 -43.76
CA LYS A 48 23.12 -10.79 -44.68
C LYS A 48 22.59 -11.45 -45.95
N LEU A 49 21.59 -12.33 -45.79
CA LEU A 49 20.94 -13.01 -46.90
C LEU A 49 20.26 -12.00 -47.84
N TYR A 50 19.48 -11.08 -47.28
CA TYR A 50 18.78 -10.05 -48.04
C TYR A 50 19.75 -9.13 -48.78
N GLU A 51 20.76 -8.58 -48.10
CA GLU A 51 21.73 -7.65 -48.69
C GLU A 51 22.53 -8.26 -49.83
N ARG A 52 22.99 -9.51 -49.68
CA ARG A 52 23.83 -10.16 -50.70
C ARG A 52 23.04 -10.50 -51.97
N LEU A 53 21.79 -10.91 -51.82
CA LEU A 53 20.89 -11.16 -52.95
C LEU A 53 20.47 -9.87 -53.64
N LEU A 54 20.21 -8.81 -52.88
CA LEU A 54 19.92 -7.49 -53.41
C LEU A 54 21.11 -6.94 -54.21
N GLU A 55 22.34 -7.12 -53.72
CA GLU A 55 23.57 -6.73 -54.45
C GLU A 55 23.70 -7.46 -55.79
N HIS A 56 23.40 -8.76 -55.83
CA HIS A 56 23.38 -9.52 -57.08
C HIS A 56 22.32 -8.97 -58.04
N ALA A 57 21.10 -8.75 -57.55
CA ALA A 57 19.98 -8.25 -58.33
C ALA A 57 20.23 -6.85 -58.93
N VAL A 58 21.02 -6.03 -58.26
CA VAL A 58 21.38 -4.69 -58.73
C VAL A 58 22.47 -4.72 -59.81
N THR A 59 23.41 -5.66 -59.72
CA THR A 59 24.61 -5.72 -60.59
C THR A 59 24.40 -6.56 -61.85
N HIS A 60 23.32 -7.34 -61.91
CA HIS A 60 23.00 -8.24 -63.02
C HIS A 60 21.62 -7.93 -63.58
N GLN A 61 21.44 -8.09 -64.89
CA GLN A 61 20.16 -7.89 -65.58
C GLN A 61 19.18 -9.06 -65.37
N ASP A 62 19.68 -10.21 -64.95
CA ASP A 62 18.90 -11.40 -64.67
C ASP A 62 19.54 -12.21 -63.52
N TRP A 63 18.86 -13.28 -63.13
CA TRP A 63 19.31 -14.17 -62.06
C TRP A 63 20.15 -15.36 -62.56
N SER A 64 20.58 -15.39 -63.82
CA SER A 64 21.23 -16.56 -64.43
C SER A 64 22.53 -16.97 -63.75
N ARG A 65 23.19 -16.04 -63.04
CA ARG A 65 24.48 -16.25 -62.35
C ARG A 65 24.38 -16.20 -60.82
N VAL A 66 23.19 -16.38 -60.26
CA VAL A 66 23.00 -16.29 -58.79
C VAL A 66 23.49 -17.53 -58.03
N GLN A 67 23.69 -18.66 -58.72
CA GLN A 67 24.04 -19.94 -58.07
C GLN A 67 25.26 -19.85 -57.13
N PRO A 68 26.41 -19.26 -57.51
CA PRO A 68 27.56 -19.16 -56.60
C PRO A 68 27.28 -18.30 -55.37
N VAL A 69 26.34 -17.35 -55.47
CA VAL A 69 25.92 -16.50 -54.35
C VAL A 69 25.10 -17.32 -53.36
N LEU A 70 24.17 -18.16 -53.85
CA LEU A 70 23.37 -19.05 -53.00
C LEU A 70 24.22 -20.12 -52.31
N ASP A 71 25.24 -20.64 -53.00
CA ASP A 71 26.18 -21.61 -52.43
C ASP A 71 27.05 -20.96 -51.34
N SER A 72 27.59 -19.77 -51.60
CA SER A 72 28.34 -18.99 -50.60
C SER A 72 27.50 -18.63 -49.38
N LEU A 73 26.22 -18.29 -49.58
CA LEU A 73 25.29 -18.00 -48.49
C LEU A 73 24.98 -19.25 -47.67
N ARG A 74 24.89 -20.42 -48.30
CA ARG A 74 24.74 -21.71 -47.60
C ARG A 74 25.93 -21.99 -46.69
N GLU A 75 27.15 -21.77 -47.17
CA GLU A 75 28.36 -21.99 -46.37
C GLU A 75 28.44 -21.04 -45.16
N GLN A 76 28.01 -19.79 -45.34
CA GLN A 76 28.11 -18.76 -44.30
C GLN A 76 26.97 -18.83 -43.28
N THR A 77 25.75 -19.11 -43.71
CA THR A 77 24.55 -19.03 -42.86
C THR A 77 23.93 -20.40 -42.55
N GLY A 78 24.37 -21.45 -43.24
CA GLY A 78 23.77 -22.79 -43.14
C GLY A 78 22.35 -22.88 -43.69
N ARG A 79 21.84 -21.83 -44.36
CA ARG A 79 20.44 -21.76 -44.76
C ARG A 79 20.16 -22.38 -46.12
N GLU A 80 19.00 -23.00 -46.18
CA GLU A 80 18.39 -23.50 -47.39
C GLU A 80 17.59 -22.37 -48.03
N ILE A 81 17.87 -22.07 -49.29
CA ILE A 81 17.40 -20.90 -50.00
C ILE A 81 16.86 -21.36 -51.35
N VAL A 82 15.64 -20.93 -51.66
CA VAL A 82 15.02 -21.09 -52.97
C VAL A 82 14.61 -19.70 -53.47
N LEU A 83 15.03 -19.36 -54.68
CA LEU A 83 14.61 -18.15 -55.38
C LEU A 83 13.63 -18.51 -56.49
N ARG A 84 12.53 -17.77 -56.55
CA ARG A 84 11.52 -17.86 -57.61
C ARG A 84 11.20 -16.50 -58.17
N GLY A 85 10.76 -16.43 -59.43
CA GLY A 85 10.21 -15.21 -60.00
C GLY A 85 8.89 -14.84 -59.33
N LYS A 86 8.46 -13.59 -59.53
CA LYS A 86 7.14 -13.10 -59.09
C LYS A 86 5.96 -13.93 -59.64
N ASP A 87 6.15 -14.58 -60.78
CA ASP A 87 5.22 -15.51 -61.43
C ASP A 87 5.29 -16.95 -60.86
N GLY A 88 6.16 -17.19 -59.89
CA GLY A 88 6.39 -18.50 -59.27
C GLY A 88 7.38 -19.39 -60.05
N ARG A 89 7.93 -18.91 -61.18
CA ARG A 89 8.91 -19.67 -61.97
C ARG A 89 10.18 -19.90 -61.17
N PHE A 90 10.72 -21.12 -61.22
CA PHE A 90 11.97 -21.45 -60.55
C PHE A 90 13.14 -20.65 -61.16
N ILE A 91 13.99 -20.09 -60.30
CA ILE A 91 15.21 -19.36 -60.70
C ILE A 91 16.45 -20.17 -60.33
N ALA A 92 16.66 -20.40 -59.03
CA ALA A 92 17.81 -21.10 -58.49
C ALA A 92 17.53 -21.54 -57.04
N ASP A 93 18.26 -22.54 -56.56
CA ASP A 93 18.22 -22.98 -55.18
C ASP A 93 19.58 -23.51 -54.73
N ASN A 94 19.75 -23.70 -53.42
CA ASN A 94 20.93 -24.35 -52.86
C ASN A 94 20.57 -25.64 -52.10
N VAL A 95 19.42 -26.25 -52.43
CA VAL A 95 18.84 -27.42 -51.73
C VAL A 95 18.71 -28.66 -52.61
N PRO A 96 18.65 -29.88 -52.03
CA PRO A 96 18.25 -31.08 -52.75
C PRO A 96 16.81 -30.97 -53.28
N ALA A 97 16.53 -31.58 -54.44
CA ALA A 97 15.24 -31.45 -55.17
C ALA A 97 13.98 -31.73 -54.31
N ASP A 98 14.06 -32.66 -53.36
CA ASP A 98 12.94 -32.99 -52.46
C ASP A 98 12.63 -31.88 -51.45
N SER A 99 13.63 -31.06 -51.09
CA SER A 99 13.48 -29.95 -50.13
C SER A 99 13.05 -28.65 -50.81
N THR A 100 13.33 -28.49 -52.11
CA THR A 100 12.88 -27.34 -52.92
C THR A 100 11.35 -27.21 -52.93
N ALA A 101 10.64 -28.34 -53.05
CA ALA A 101 9.18 -28.36 -53.05
C ALA A 101 8.59 -27.99 -51.67
N ALA A 102 9.22 -28.44 -50.58
CA ALA A 102 8.77 -28.18 -49.22
C ALA A 102 8.92 -26.70 -48.81
N LEU A 103 10.06 -26.06 -49.12
CA LEU A 103 10.23 -24.62 -48.85
C LEU A 103 9.31 -23.75 -49.70
N SER A 104 9.03 -24.16 -50.94
CA SER A 104 8.17 -23.40 -51.86
C SER A 104 6.67 -23.39 -51.48
N LEU A 105 6.26 -24.22 -50.51
CA LEU A 105 4.88 -24.27 -49.98
C LEU A 105 4.65 -23.27 -48.83
N SER A 106 5.71 -22.73 -48.25
CA SER A 106 5.65 -21.69 -47.22
C SER A 106 5.45 -20.31 -47.85
N PRO A 107 4.92 -19.29 -47.13
CA PRO A 107 4.92 -17.93 -47.65
C PRO A 107 6.36 -17.46 -47.89
N PRO A 108 6.62 -16.61 -48.91
CA PRO A 108 7.95 -16.08 -49.17
C PRO A 108 8.44 -15.28 -47.97
N SER A 109 9.70 -15.50 -47.57
CA SER A 109 10.36 -14.82 -46.46
C SER A 109 10.54 -13.32 -46.74
N ALA A 110 10.87 -12.98 -47.98
CA ALA A 110 10.99 -11.60 -48.46
C ALA A 110 10.84 -11.54 -49.98
N MET A 111 10.67 -10.32 -50.52
CA MET A 111 10.79 -10.05 -51.94
C MET A 111 12.09 -9.27 -52.19
N ILE A 112 12.94 -9.79 -53.07
CA ILE A 112 14.15 -9.11 -53.52
C ILE A 112 13.80 -8.31 -54.77
N ASP A 113 13.65 -6.99 -54.60
CA ASP A 113 13.41 -6.04 -55.68
C ASP A 113 14.31 -4.80 -55.50
N PRO A 114 15.36 -4.63 -56.33
CA PRO A 114 16.21 -3.44 -56.33
C PRO A 114 15.47 -2.10 -56.47
N LEU A 115 14.28 -2.12 -57.09
CA LEU A 115 13.48 -0.94 -57.40
C LEU A 115 12.36 -0.70 -56.38
N HIS A 116 12.12 -1.66 -55.49
CA HIS A 116 11.20 -1.61 -54.36
C HIS A 116 11.83 -2.27 -53.13
N VAL A 117 12.85 -1.64 -52.56
CA VAL A 117 13.58 -2.17 -51.40
C VAL A 117 12.65 -2.27 -50.19
N ASP A 118 12.74 -3.38 -49.46
CA ASP A 118 11.99 -3.60 -48.23
C ASP A 118 12.62 -2.80 -47.08
N LEU A 119 11.97 -1.69 -46.74
CA LEU A 119 12.45 -0.74 -45.73
C LEU A 119 12.43 -1.32 -44.30
N ALA A 120 11.72 -2.43 -44.06
CA ALA A 120 11.75 -3.12 -42.77
C ALA A 120 13.06 -3.91 -42.56
N LEU A 121 13.69 -4.36 -43.65
CA LEU A 121 14.95 -5.12 -43.64
C LEU A 121 16.18 -4.25 -43.92
N LYS A 122 16.00 -3.15 -44.68
CA LYS A 122 17.04 -2.19 -45.02
C LYS A 122 16.51 -0.74 -44.98
N PRO A 123 16.77 0.04 -43.93
CA PRO A 123 16.40 1.45 -43.92
C PRO A 123 17.20 2.22 -44.98
N GLY A 124 16.51 2.97 -45.85
CA GLY A 124 17.16 3.65 -46.97
C GLY A 124 16.18 4.22 -48.00
N PRO A 125 16.68 4.62 -49.19
CA PRO A 125 15.83 5.07 -50.29
C PRO A 125 15.02 3.91 -50.90
N ALA A 126 13.89 4.24 -51.52
CA ALA A 126 12.96 3.25 -52.09
C ALA A 126 13.51 2.45 -53.28
N ILE A 127 14.58 2.94 -53.91
CA ILE A 127 15.37 2.27 -54.97
C ILE A 127 16.79 2.13 -54.43
N ASP A 128 17.40 0.94 -54.53
CA ASP A 128 18.78 0.74 -54.06
C ASP A 128 19.73 1.69 -54.82
N PRO A 129 20.57 2.50 -54.13
CA PRO A 129 21.45 3.47 -54.78
C PRO A 129 22.45 2.88 -55.78
N ARG A 130 22.73 1.57 -55.67
CA ARG A 130 23.61 0.85 -56.59
C ARG A 130 22.93 0.52 -57.92
N ALA A 131 21.60 0.67 -58.03
CA ALA A 131 20.83 0.43 -59.25
C ALA A 131 21.00 1.61 -60.23
N LEU A 132 22.11 1.59 -60.95
CA LEU A 132 22.58 2.72 -61.75
C LEU A 132 22.16 2.64 -63.21
N GLY A 133 22.08 1.43 -63.77
CA GLY A 133 21.70 1.23 -65.18
C GLY A 133 22.47 2.16 -66.15
N PRO A 134 21.78 3.01 -66.93
CA PRO A 134 22.42 3.91 -67.90
C PRO A 134 23.23 5.06 -67.26
N TYR A 135 23.14 5.23 -65.94
CA TYR A 135 23.89 6.24 -65.19
C TYR A 135 25.28 5.78 -64.73
N ALA A 136 25.62 4.50 -64.93
CA ALA A 136 26.96 4.01 -64.64
C ALA A 136 27.98 4.68 -65.58
N LEU A 137 29.07 5.21 -65.02
CA LEU A 137 30.10 5.86 -65.82
C LEU A 137 30.85 4.87 -66.70
N SER A 138 31.15 5.29 -67.94
CA SER A 138 32.08 4.56 -68.80
C SER A 138 33.50 4.61 -68.21
N THR A 139 34.32 3.57 -68.42
CA THR A 139 35.70 3.55 -67.92
C THR A 139 36.50 4.79 -68.34
N PRO A 140 36.46 5.26 -69.61
CA PRO A 140 37.18 6.46 -70.02
C PRO A 140 36.70 7.74 -69.31
N ASP A 141 35.38 7.89 -69.11
CA ASP A 141 34.80 9.04 -68.44
C ASP A 141 35.14 9.05 -66.94
N GLY A 142 35.03 7.87 -66.30
CA GLY A 142 35.41 7.68 -64.91
C GLY A 142 36.88 8.01 -64.66
N GLU A 143 37.80 7.49 -65.48
CA GLU A 143 39.23 7.81 -65.40
C GLU A 143 39.52 9.31 -65.61
N ARG A 144 38.82 9.95 -66.54
CA ARG A 144 38.96 11.39 -66.79
C ARG A 144 38.54 12.20 -65.55
N LEU A 145 37.37 11.91 -65.00
CA LEU A 145 36.86 12.60 -63.80
C LEU A 145 37.74 12.34 -62.59
N TRP A 146 38.23 11.10 -62.43
CA TRP A 146 39.12 10.71 -61.33
C TRP A 146 40.46 11.46 -61.40
N ARG A 147 41.00 11.65 -62.61
CA ARG A 147 42.22 12.45 -62.80
C ARG A 147 42.00 13.90 -62.37
N ILE A 148 40.91 14.53 -62.82
CA ILE A 148 40.56 15.92 -62.48
C ILE A 148 40.36 16.09 -60.97
N ALA A 149 39.59 15.18 -60.34
CA ALA A 149 39.36 15.22 -58.90
C ALA A 149 40.66 14.97 -58.11
N GLY A 150 41.48 14.03 -58.58
CA GLY A 150 42.79 13.75 -57.99
C GLY A 150 43.77 14.92 -58.09
N ASP A 151 43.77 15.65 -59.21
CA ASP A 151 44.55 16.88 -59.38
C ASP A 151 44.09 17.98 -58.40
N ALA A 152 42.78 18.13 -58.21
CA ALA A 152 42.21 19.09 -57.26
C ALA A 152 42.58 18.76 -55.80
N VAL A 153 42.48 17.49 -55.38
CA VAL A 153 42.89 17.05 -54.03
C VAL A 153 44.41 17.19 -53.82
N ARG A 154 45.22 16.93 -54.86
CA ARG A 154 46.68 17.16 -54.79
C ARG A 154 47.02 18.64 -54.62
N CYS A 155 46.21 19.54 -55.18
CA CYS A 155 46.41 20.98 -55.07
C CYS A 155 45.94 21.54 -53.71
N ASP A 156 44.83 21.06 -53.15
CA ASP A 156 44.36 21.42 -51.80
C ASP A 156 44.09 20.16 -50.96
N THR A 157 45.07 19.78 -50.14
CA THR A 157 45.06 18.55 -49.34
C THR A 157 44.00 18.54 -48.23
N ARG A 158 43.30 19.65 -48.00
CA ARG A 158 42.17 19.72 -47.06
C ARG A 158 40.88 19.20 -47.67
N GLN A 159 40.83 19.06 -48.99
CA GLN A 159 39.71 18.46 -49.70
C GLN A 159 39.83 16.93 -49.68
N ARG A 160 38.71 16.24 -49.64
CA ARG A 160 38.66 14.77 -49.74
C ARG A 160 37.88 14.38 -50.98
N MET A 161 38.30 13.29 -51.63
CA MET A 161 37.57 12.70 -52.74
C MET A 161 36.73 11.53 -52.22
N GLU A 162 35.43 11.57 -52.47
CA GLU A 162 34.50 10.47 -52.21
C GLU A 162 33.93 9.99 -53.55
N ILE A 163 33.72 8.68 -53.70
CA ILE A 163 33.20 8.09 -54.94
C ILE A 163 31.77 7.68 -54.68
N ASP A 164 30.84 8.15 -55.50
CA ASP A 164 29.44 7.74 -55.39
C ASP A 164 29.22 6.33 -55.98
N PRO A 165 28.03 5.71 -55.80
CA PRO A 165 27.75 4.41 -56.38
C PRO A 165 27.94 4.37 -57.91
N ALA A 166 27.70 5.48 -58.62
CA ALA A 166 27.88 5.60 -60.07
C ALA A 166 29.35 5.54 -60.53
N GLY A 167 30.30 5.57 -59.57
CA GLY A 167 31.73 5.63 -59.83
C GLY A 167 32.23 7.05 -60.07
N ARG A 168 31.40 8.08 -59.85
CA ARG A 168 31.76 9.48 -60.05
C ARG A 168 32.50 10.01 -58.82
N PRO A 169 33.68 10.62 -59.00
CA PRO A 169 34.39 11.26 -57.90
C PRO A 169 33.79 12.62 -57.56
N HIS A 170 33.57 12.84 -56.28
CA HIS A 170 33.06 14.07 -55.69
C HIS A 170 34.08 14.64 -54.73
N LEU A 171 34.23 15.97 -54.75
CA LEU A 171 35.09 16.66 -53.80
C LEU A 171 34.26 17.10 -52.59
N VAL A 172 34.68 16.65 -51.41
CA VAL A 172 34.27 17.18 -50.12
C VAL A 172 35.22 18.32 -49.76
N LEU A 173 34.64 19.52 -49.69
CA LEU A 173 35.33 20.77 -49.40
C LEU A 173 35.74 20.82 -47.91
N PRO A 174 36.65 21.72 -47.53
CA PRO A 174 37.17 21.79 -46.15
C PRO A 174 36.12 22.11 -45.09
N ASP A 175 35.00 22.74 -45.49
CA ASP A 175 33.83 23.03 -44.64
C ASP A 175 32.90 21.82 -44.47
N GLY A 176 33.25 20.66 -45.05
CA GLY A 176 32.43 19.46 -45.06
C GLY A 176 31.32 19.47 -46.11
N GLY A 177 31.17 20.56 -46.86
CA GLY A 177 30.23 20.66 -47.97
C GLY A 177 30.70 19.84 -49.17
N LEU A 178 29.77 19.35 -49.97
CA LEU A 178 30.10 18.64 -51.20
C LEU A 178 30.07 19.62 -52.37
N LEU A 179 31.08 19.57 -53.25
CA LEU A 179 31.16 20.41 -54.44
C LEU A 179 29.89 20.23 -55.31
N THR A 180 29.18 21.34 -55.56
CA THR A 180 27.96 21.36 -56.37
C THR A 180 28.17 22.16 -57.66
N TRP A 181 27.23 21.99 -58.61
CA TRP A 181 27.17 22.75 -59.85
C TRP A 181 27.12 24.28 -59.66
N THR A 182 26.64 24.74 -58.49
CA THR A 182 26.51 26.16 -58.14
C THR A 182 27.64 26.67 -57.24
N THR A 183 28.58 25.80 -56.84
CA THR A 183 29.70 26.19 -55.99
C THR A 183 30.60 27.17 -56.75
N PRO A 184 31.09 28.26 -56.12
CA PRO A 184 32.11 29.12 -56.72
C PRO A 184 33.37 28.33 -57.06
N GLY A 185 34.04 28.70 -58.16
CA GLY A 185 35.34 28.12 -58.52
C GLY A 185 36.36 28.26 -57.39
N THR A 186 37.19 27.24 -57.20
CA THR A 186 38.28 27.27 -56.23
C THR A 186 39.61 27.50 -56.95
N PRO A 187 40.68 27.97 -56.26
CA PRO A 187 42.00 28.12 -56.88
C PRO A 187 42.52 26.83 -57.52
N CYS A 188 42.16 25.67 -56.94
CA CYS A 188 42.58 24.35 -57.41
C CYS A 188 41.63 23.72 -58.44
N LEU A 189 40.40 24.21 -58.53
CA LEU A 189 39.41 23.81 -59.53
C LEU A 189 38.59 25.05 -59.94
N PRO A 190 39.09 25.83 -60.92
CA PRO A 190 38.48 27.11 -61.31
C PRO A 190 37.08 26.96 -61.89
N ASP A 191 36.80 25.82 -62.53
CA ASP A 191 35.49 25.46 -63.06
C ASP A 191 34.97 24.16 -62.41
N PRO A 192 34.10 24.26 -61.39
CA PRO A 192 33.48 23.12 -60.73
C PRO A 192 32.68 22.22 -61.68
N LYS A 193 32.20 22.77 -62.81
CA LYS A 193 31.44 22.01 -63.82
C LYS A 193 32.26 20.90 -64.46
N GLN A 194 33.60 20.96 -64.39
CA GLN A 194 34.44 19.86 -64.87
C GLN A 194 34.16 18.55 -64.15
N LEU A 195 33.72 18.60 -62.89
CA LEU A 195 33.38 17.43 -62.07
C LEU A 195 31.88 17.23 -61.86
N THR A 196 31.05 18.26 -62.04
CA THR A 196 29.60 18.18 -61.78
C THR A 196 28.73 18.09 -63.04
N ARG A 197 29.33 18.21 -64.24
CA ARG A 197 28.61 18.04 -65.51
C ARG A 197 28.33 16.58 -65.80
N SER A 198 27.11 16.30 -66.22
CA SER A 198 26.71 15.03 -66.82
C SER A 198 27.63 14.72 -68.01
N THR A 199 28.14 13.49 -68.04
CA THR A 199 28.83 12.96 -69.23
C THR A 199 27.83 12.77 -70.36
N PRO A 200 28.27 12.55 -71.61
CA PRO A 200 27.34 12.29 -72.71
C PRO A 200 26.37 11.13 -72.43
N GLY A 201 26.83 10.08 -71.72
CA GLY A 201 26.01 8.94 -71.32
C GLY A 201 24.97 9.30 -70.26
N GLU A 202 25.37 9.98 -69.18
CA GLU A 202 24.44 10.43 -68.13
C GLU A 202 23.47 11.49 -68.66
N LEU A 203 23.91 12.37 -69.57
CA LEU A 203 23.05 13.37 -70.20
C LEU A 203 21.93 12.69 -70.99
N ALA A 204 22.27 11.69 -71.80
CA ALA A 204 21.28 10.90 -72.53
C ALA A 204 20.32 10.16 -71.58
N ALA A 205 20.83 9.61 -70.48
CA ALA A 205 20.03 8.95 -69.45
C ALA A 205 19.08 9.94 -68.74
N ASN A 206 19.58 11.11 -68.35
CA ASN A 206 18.79 12.18 -67.75
C ASN A 206 17.67 12.66 -68.68
N THR A 207 17.98 12.90 -69.96
CA THR A 207 16.98 13.32 -70.96
C THR A 207 15.90 12.25 -71.11
N ALA A 208 16.26 10.97 -71.23
CA ALA A 208 15.29 9.88 -71.28
C ALA A 208 14.43 9.77 -70.00
N LEU A 209 14.99 10.08 -68.82
CA LEU A 209 14.23 10.11 -67.58
C LEU A 209 13.23 11.27 -67.54
N LEU A 210 13.64 12.46 -67.99
CA LEU A 210 12.79 13.64 -68.12
C LEU A 210 11.61 13.39 -69.07
N ASP A 211 11.84 12.68 -70.18
CA ASP A 211 10.78 12.25 -71.10
C ASP A 211 9.76 11.34 -70.39
N LYS A 212 10.23 10.30 -69.70
CA LYS A 212 9.37 9.37 -68.93
C LYS A 212 8.62 10.07 -67.79
N LEU A 213 9.26 11.00 -67.10
CA LEU A 213 8.63 11.83 -66.06
C LEU A 213 7.53 12.69 -66.68
N THR A 214 7.81 13.34 -67.80
CA THR A 214 6.84 14.16 -68.53
C THR A 214 5.65 13.32 -69.00
N ASP A 215 5.90 12.10 -69.48
CA ASP A 215 4.86 11.14 -69.85
C ASP A 215 3.97 10.75 -68.66
N CYS A 216 4.57 10.42 -67.51
CA CYS A 216 3.81 10.12 -66.29
C CYS A 216 2.98 11.32 -65.83
N LEU A 217 3.55 12.53 -65.85
CA LEU A 217 2.86 13.76 -65.48
C LEU A 217 1.75 14.15 -66.48
N ARG A 218 1.83 13.73 -67.75
CA ARG A 218 0.73 13.91 -68.71
C ARG A 218 -0.44 12.98 -68.44
N HIS A 219 -0.17 11.73 -68.06
CA HIS A 219 -1.21 10.72 -67.86
C HIS A 219 -1.90 10.82 -66.48
N ASN A 220 -1.16 11.17 -65.43
CA ASN A 220 -1.64 11.05 -64.05
C ASN A 220 -2.16 12.36 -63.42
N GLY A 221 -2.69 13.33 -64.19
CA GLY A 221 -3.31 14.51 -63.55
C GLY A 221 -3.80 15.64 -64.46
N PRO A 222 -4.18 16.79 -63.86
CA PRO A 222 -4.99 17.81 -64.52
C PRO A 222 -4.22 18.56 -65.60
N LYS A 223 -4.87 18.82 -66.74
CA LYS A 223 -4.29 19.47 -67.94
C LYS A 223 -3.76 20.91 -67.71
N SER A 224 -3.94 21.50 -66.53
CA SER A 224 -3.72 22.94 -66.27
C SER A 224 -2.65 23.29 -65.23
N SER A 225 -1.87 22.34 -64.71
CA SER A 225 -0.79 22.65 -63.76
C SER A 225 0.58 22.61 -64.44
N THR A 226 1.22 23.76 -64.64
CA THR A 226 2.65 23.84 -64.94
C THR A 226 3.43 23.40 -63.71
N VAL A 227 4.06 22.23 -63.78
CA VAL A 227 4.93 21.73 -62.72
C VAL A 227 6.32 22.33 -62.92
N ASP A 228 6.86 22.99 -61.89
CA ASP A 228 8.24 23.47 -61.92
C ASP A 228 9.22 22.30 -61.77
N THR A 229 9.86 21.92 -62.87
CA THR A 229 10.93 20.93 -62.94
C THR A 229 12.30 21.58 -63.18
N ALA A 230 12.45 22.89 -62.92
CA ALA A 230 13.71 23.61 -63.19
C ALA A 230 14.90 23.09 -62.37
N TRP A 231 14.64 22.37 -61.28
CA TRP A 231 15.66 21.68 -60.47
C TRP A 231 16.23 20.41 -61.12
N ALA A 232 15.55 19.85 -62.14
CA ALA A 232 15.93 18.63 -62.85
C ALA A 232 16.73 18.95 -64.13
N ASP A 233 17.79 19.75 -64.00
CA ASP A 233 18.65 20.12 -65.13
C ASP A 233 19.42 18.90 -65.65
N PRO A 234 19.21 18.45 -66.91
CA PRO A 234 19.88 17.26 -67.44
C PRO A 234 21.40 17.39 -67.50
N GLU A 235 21.96 18.61 -67.53
CA GLU A 235 23.40 18.84 -67.49
C GLU A 235 24.03 18.62 -66.10
N ASN A 236 23.22 18.55 -65.05
CA ASN A 236 23.68 18.34 -63.67
C ASN A 236 23.70 16.84 -63.32
N SER A 237 24.85 16.32 -62.91
CA SER A 237 25.08 14.87 -62.75
C SER A 237 24.51 14.25 -61.46
N ARG A 238 23.71 14.97 -60.65
CA ARG A 238 23.29 14.48 -59.32
C ARG A 238 21.79 14.40 -59.07
N TRP A 239 20.98 15.14 -59.81
CA TRP A 239 19.56 15.26 -59.49
C TRP A 239 18.80 13.92 -59.62
N PHE A 240 19.29 12.99 -60.43
CA PHE A 240 18.69 11.65 -60.59
C PHE A 240 18.96 10.71 -59.40
N LEU A 241 20.01 10.93 -58.58
CA LEU A 241 20.32 10.09 -57.40
C LEU A 241 19.73 10.64 -56.11
N THR A 242 19.45 11.93 -56.06
CA THR A 242 18.91 12.61 -54.89
C THR A 242 17.38 12.62 -54.90
N PRO A 243 16.71 12.59 -53.73
CA PRO A 243 15.29 12.86 -53.66
C PRO A 243 14.99 14.28 -54.18
N PRO A 244 13.78 14.54 -54.70
CA PRO A 244 13.41 15.88 -55.15
C PRO A 244 13.46 16.90 -54.00
N PRO A 245 13.65 18.20 -54.27
CA PRO A 245 13.74 19.23 -53.24
C PRO A 245 12.51 19.24 -52.31
N PRO A 246 12.69 19.57 -51.02
CA PRO A 246 11.57 19.71 -50.09
C PRO A 246 10.58 20.77 -50.60
N GLY A 247 9.28 20.45 -50.59
CA GLY A 247 8.23 21.28 -51.18
C GLY A 247 7.79 20.84 -52.58
N THR A 248 8.47 19.85 -53.19
CA THR A 248 8.02 19.21 -54.44
C THR A 248 6.67 18.50 -54.21
N PRO A 249 5.65 18.72 -55.07
CA PRO A 249 4.37 18.03 -54.92
C PRO A 249 4.55 16.50 -54.95
N ALA A 250 3.86 15.78 -54.06
CA ALA A 250 3.97 14.31 -53.93
C ALA A 250 3.83 13.59 -55.29
N ARG A 251 2.89 14.03 -56.12
CA ARG A 251 2.69 13.54 -57.48
C ARG A 251 3.95 13.54 -58.35
N VAL A 252 4.78 14.58 -58.24
CA VAL A 252 6.02 14.71 -59.02
C VAL A 252 7.07 13.75 -58.49
N ALA A 253 7.18 13.63 -57.16
CA ALA A 253 8.05 12.64 -56.53
C ALA A 253 7.64 11.19 -56.89
N ASP A 254 6.34 10.91 -56.92
CA ASP A 254 5.80 9.60 -57.30
C ASP A 254 6.07 9.30 -58.78
N CYS A 255 5.79 10.25 -59.67
CA CYS A 255 6.06 10.10 -61.10
C CYS A 255 7.56 10.00 -61.40
N LEU A 256 8.41 10.73 -60.70
CA LEU A 256 9.87 10.62 -60.83
C LEU A 256 10.34 9.23 -60.39
N THR A 257 9.84 8.74 -59.25
CA THR A 257 10.17 7.41 -58.76
C THR A 257 9.69 6.34 -59.75
N ALA A 258 8.47 6.45 -60.28
CA ALA A 258 7.94 5.54 -61.29
C ALA A 258 8.75 5.57 -62.60
N ALA A 259 9.09 6.77 -63.09
CA ALA A 259 9.91 6.95 -64.30
C ALA A 259 11.32 6.35 -64.12
N ARG A 260 11.92 6.52 -62.94
CA ARG A 260 13.20 5.89 -62.58
C ARG A 260 13.09 4.37 -62.57
N ARG A 261 12.03 3.81 -61.98
CA ARG A 261 11.80 2.36 -61.98
C ARG A 261 11.69 1.81 -63.40
N ASP A 262 10.90 2.46 -64.25
CA ASP A 262 10.72 2.06 -65.65
C ASP A 262 12.03 2.13 -66.45
N GLN A 263 12.84 3.17 -66.24
CA GLN A 263 14.15 3.29 -66.89
C GLN A 263 15.15 2.23 -66.42
N LEU A 264 15.14 1.89 -65.13
CA LEU A 264 16.09 0.95 -64.53
C LEU A 264 15.67 -0.51 -64.67
N ALA A 265 14.39 -0.80 -64.93
CA ALA A 265 13.83 -2.15 -64.97
C ALA A 265 14.55 -3.09 -65.95
N ALA A 266 15.10 -2.58 -67.05
CA ALA A 266 15.85 -3.38 -68.02
C ALA A 266 17.32 -3.63 -67.61
N THR A 267 17.81 -2.96 -66.57
CA THR A 267 19.22 -2.98 -66.16
C THR A 267 19.47 -3.76 -64.88
N VAL A 268 18.42 -4.06 -64.12
CA VAL A 268 18.47 -4.83 -62.87
C VAL A 268 17.69 -6.14 -63.04
N ALA A 269 17.96 -7.10 -62.17
CA ALA A 269 17.24 -8.36 -62.18
C ALA A 269 15.76 -8.15 -61.82
N PRO A 270 14.83 -8.90 -62.45
CA PRO A 270 13.41 -8.81 -62.13
C PRO A 270 13.13 -9.24 -60.68
N PRO A 271 12.00 -8.82 -60.07
CA PRO A 271 11.70 -9.15 -58.69
C PRO A 271 11.63 -10.65 -58.45
N ALA A 272 12.31 -11.11 -57.40
CA ALA A 272 12.35 -12.50 -56.99
C ALA A 272 11.79 -12.69 -55.57
N LEU A 273 11.05 -13.77 -55.38
CA LEU A 273 10.57 -14.25 -54.10
C LEU A 273 11.64 -15.10 -53.45
N LEU A 274 12.05 -14.71 -52.25
CA LEU A 274 13.01 -15.43 -51.42
C LEU A 274 12.26 -16.37 -50.48
N TYR A 275 12.57 -17.65 -50.55
CA TYR A 275 12.15 -18.66 -49.58
C TYR A 275 13.40 -19.13 -48.86
N ALA A 276 13.55 -18.76 -47.59
CA ALA A 276 14.64 -19.21 -46.75
C ALA A 276 14.11 -20.16 -45.67
N SER A 277 14.85 -21.22 -45.37
CA SER A 277 14.51 -22.07 -44.24
C SER A 277 14.60 -21.26 -42.96
N ALA A 278 13.73 -21.61 -42.01
CA ALA A 278 13.96 -21.21 -40.64
C ALA A 278 15.40 -21.63 -40.27
N PRO A 279 16.15 -20.79 -39.56
CA PRO A 279 17.50 -21.14 -39.12
C PRO A 279 17.44 -22.52 -38.51
N ALA A 280 18.38 -23.40 -38.88
CA ALA A 280 18.42 -24.76 -38.37
C ALA A 280 18.44 -24.69 -36.84
N LEU A 281 17.25 -24.74 -36.24
CA LEU A 281 17.11 -24.93 -34.82
C LEU A 281 17.81 -26.27 -34.61
N PRO A 282 18.90 -26.33 -33.81
CA PRO A 282 19.26 -27.63 -33.29
C PRO A 282 17.96 -28.18 -32.72
N ALA A 283 17.55 -29.38 -33.21
CA ALA A 283 16.34 -30.07 -32.76
C ALA A 283 16.19 -29.77 -31.29
N PRO A 284 15.04 -29.21 -30.83
CA PRO A 284 14.92 -28.58 -29.52
C PRO A 284 15.68 -29.47 -28.60
N ALA A 285 16.81 -28.96 -28.05
CA ALA A 285 17.66 -29.79 -27.24
C ALA A 285 16.75 -30.22 -26.11
N LEU A 286 16.15 -31.41 -26.28
CA LEU A 286 15.35 -32.12 -25.32
C LEU A 286 16.31 -32.15 -24.17
N LEU A 287 16.05 -31.27 -23.18
CA LEU A 287 16.90 -30.94 -22.05
C LEU A 287 18.05 -31.91 -22.01
N GLY A 288 19.21 -31.55 -22.59
CA GLY A 288 20.34 -32.49 -22.62
C GLY A 288 20.42 -33.10 -21.22
N PHE A 289 20.34 -34.43 -21.10
CA PHE A 289 20.03 -35.09 -19.82
C PHE A 289 20.96 -34.65 -18.67
N ASP A 290 22.11 -34.03 -19.00
CA ASP A 290 23.03 -33.34 -18.09
C ASP A 290 22.47 -32.11 -17.36
N GLN A 291 21.56 -31.32 -17.94
CA GLN A 291 21.03 -30.09 -17.30
C GLN A 291 19.71 -30.33 -16.54
N LEU A 292 19.00 -31.41 -16.87
CA LEU A 292 17.77 -31.86 -16.23
C LEU A 292 17.92 -32.03 -14.69
N PRO A 293 18.97 -32.69 -14.15
CA PRO A 293 19.15 -32.82 -12.71
C PRO A 293 19.43 -31.46 -12.04
N ARG A 294 20.13 -30.54 -12.70
CA ARG A 294 20.41 -29.19 -12.15
C ARG A 294 19.15 -28.34 -12.04
N ILE A 295 18.31 -28.35 -13.07
CA ILE A 295 17.04 -27.61 -13.07
C ILE A 295 16.10 -28.20 -12.02
N LEU A 296 15.94 -29.53 -11.98
CA LEU A 296 15.14 -30.20 -10.95
C LEU A 296 15.64 -29.91 -9.53
N LEU A 297 16.97 -29.87 -9.32
CA LEU A 297 17.56 -29.50 -8.04
C LEU A 297 17.18 -28.06 -7.66
N ILE A 298 17.35 -27.09 -8.55
CA ILE A 298 17.01 -25.67 -8.30
C ILE A 298 15.52 -25.52 -7.99
N MET A 299 14.65 -26.14 -8.80
CA MET A 299 13.20 -26.16 -8.59
C MET A 299 12.82 -26.73 -7.22
N THR A 300 13.45 -27.84 -6.84
CA THR A 300 13.22 -28.50 -5.55
C THR A 300 13.70 -27.61 -4.41
N VAL A 301 14.89 -27.00 -4.53
CA VAL A 301 15.43 -26.08 -3.52
C VAL A 301 14.52 -24.87 -3.34
N ILE A 302 14.05 -24.25 -4.43
CA ILE A 302 13.13 -23.10 -4.36
C ILE A 302 11.81 -23.53 -3.73
N LEU A 303 11.25 -24.68 -4.10
CA LEU A 303 10.00 -25.18 -3.53
C LEU A 303 10.14 -25.49 -2.03
N VAL A 304 11.25 -26.08 -1.61
CA VAL A 304 11.56 -26.36 -0.20
C VAL A 304 11.73 -25.06 0.58
N LEU A 305 12.44 -24.06 0.04
CA LEU A 305 12.61 -22.75 0.67
C LEU A 305 11.28 -21.99 0.78
N ALA A 306 10.47 -21.98 -0.28
CA ALA A 306 9.15 -21.38 -0.29
C ALA A 306 8.21 -22.07 0.71
N GLY A 307 8.26 -23.40 0.78
CA GLY A 307 7.56 -24.18 1.80
C GLY A 307 8.02 -23.80 3.20
N ALA A 308 9.32 -23.87 3.48
CA ALA A 308 9.86 -23.51 4.80
C ALA A 308 9.44 -22.08 5.22
N ALA A 309 9.55 -21.10 4.32
CA ALA A 309 9.10 -19.73 4.56
C ALA A 309 7.59 -19.64 4.84
N ALA A 310 6.76 -20.31 4.02
CA ALA A 310 5.31 -20.35 4.21
C ALA A 310 4.92 -21.01 5.54
N TRP A 311 5.61 -22.08 5.94
CA TRP A 311 5.38 -22.76 7.21
C TRP A 311 5.72 -21.85 8.40
N VAL A 312 6.86 -21.15 8.34
CA VAL A 312 7.28 -20.19 9.36
C VAL A 312 6.27 -19.04 9.45
N LEU A 313 5.87 -18.43 8.34
CA LEU A 313 4.92 -17.32 8.33
C LEU A 313 3.55 -17.73 8.88
N THR A 314 3.04 -18.89 8.44
CA THR A 314 1.73 -19.40 8.88
C THR A 314 1.76 -19.77 10.37
N SER A 315 2.84 -20.38 10.85
CA SER A 315 2.96 -20.74 12.27
C SER A 315 3.12 -19.51 13.17
N GLN A 316 3.79 -18.45 12.71
CA GLN A 316 3.90 -17.18 13.44
C GLN A 316 2.57 -16.42 13.54
N LEU A 317 1.69 -16.50 12.54
CA LEU A 317 0.41 -15.78 12.54
C LEU A 317 -0.74 -16.58 13.17
N VAL A 318 -0.91 -17.84 12.78
CA VAL A 318 -2.11 -18.63 13.14
C VAL A 318 -2.07 -19.10 14.59
N ARG A 319 -0.88 -19.38 15.13
CA ARG A 319 -0.74 -19.91 16.49
C ARG A 319 -1.12 -18.87 17.57
N PRO A 320 -0.60 -17.63 17.58
CA PRO A 320 -0.99 -16.63 18.58
C PRO A 320 -2.48 -16.26 18.53
N ILE A 321 -3.06 -16.15 17.33
CA ILE A 321 -4.49 -15.85 17.15
C ILE A 321 -5.37 -16.92 17.80
N ARG A 322 -4.97 -18.20 17.69
CA ARG A 322 -5.70 -19.30 18.30
C ARG A 322 -5.56 -19.33 19.81
N GLU A 323 -4.36 -19.08 20.34
CA GLU A 323 -4.12 -18.98 21.77
C GLU A 323 -4.95 -17.84 22.38
N LEU A 324 -5.03 -16.68 21.70
CA LEU A 324 -5.93 -15.58 22.06
C LEU A 324 -7.40 -15.99 22.00
N THR A 325 -7.83 -16.63 20.92
CA THR A 325 -9.23 -17.06 20.76
C THR A 325 -9.63 -18.06 21.84
N GLU A 326 -8.75 -18.98 22.20
CA GLU A 326 -8.98 -19.98 23.24
C GLU A 326 -9.03 -19.34 24.62
N ALA A 327 -8.10 -18.42 24.92
CA ALA A 327 -8.13 -17.67 26.18
C ALA A 327 -9.38 -16.78 26.30
N ALA A 328 -9.81 -16.13 25.22
CA ALA A 328 -11.04 -15.34 25.20
C ALA A 328 -12.29 -16.19 25.44
N ARG A 329 -12.36 -17.38 24.82
CA ARG A 329 -13.45 -18.34 25.08
C ARG A 329 -13.45 -18.81 26.52
N ARG A 330 -12.28 -19.17 27.06
CA ARG A 330 -12.13 -19.59 28.46
C ARG A 330 -12.60 -18.51 29.43
N LEU A 331 -12.19 -17.26 29.18
CA LEU A 331 -12.65 -16.10 29.96
C LEU A 331 -14.18 -15.94 29.88
N GLY A 332 -14.76 -16.09 28.68
CA GLY A 332 -16.22 -16.05 28.48
C GLY A 332 -16.98 -17.20 29.15
N THR A 333 -16.36 -18.37 29.33
CA THR A 333 -16.93 -19.51 30.06
C THR A 333 -16.68 -19.45 31.58
N GLY A 334 -16.07 -18.38 32.09
CA GLY A 334 -15.87 -18.15 33.53
C GLY A 334 -14.47 -18.42 34.08
N ASP A 335 -13.52 -18.87 33.25
CA ASP A 335 -12.13 -19.04 33.65
C ASP A 335 -11.40 -17.68 33.64
N ARG A 336 -11.46 -17.02 34.79
CA ARG A 336 -10.92 -15.68 35.02
C ARG A 336 -9.39 -15.64 35.11
N ALA A 337 -8.74 -16.80 35.29
CA ALA A 337 -7.27 -16.91 35.31
C ALA A 337 -6.67 -17.10 33.91
N ALA A 338 -7.49 -17.19 32.85
CA ALA A 338 -7.01 -17.32 31.50
C ALA A 338 -6.07 -16.16 31.13
N ARG A 339 -4.85 -16.50 30.73
CA ARG A 339 -3.82 -15.56 30.25
C ARG A 339 -3.25 -16.07 28.94
N VAL A 340 -2.78 -15.13 28.13
CA VAL A 340 -2.11 -15.43 26.87
C VAL A 340 -0.63 -15.13 27.04
N CYS A 341 0.19 -16.19 27.03
CA CYS A 341 1.64 -16.09 27.06
C CYS A 341 2.16 -16.11 25.61
N THR A 342 2.25 -14.96 24.96
CA THR A 342 2.85 -14.88 23.62
C THR A 342 4.22 -14.21 23.69
N THR A 343 5.15 -14.70 22.87
CA THR A 343 6.41 -14.02 22.53
C THR A 343 6.29 -13.20 21.24
N ALA A 344 5.07 -13.05 20.72
CA ALA A 344 4.80 -12.36 19.46
C ALA A 344 5.13 -10.87 19.61
N ARG A 345 5.89 -10.32 18.65
CA ARG A 345 6.22 -8.89 18.56
C ARG A 345 5.27 -8.19 17.58
N GLY A 346 5.17 -6.87 17.66
CA GLY A 346 4.25 -6.07 16.84
C GLY A 346 2.79 -6.17 17.30
N GLU A 347 1.86 -5.98 16.37
CA GLU A 347 0.42 -5.86 16.64
C GLU A 347 -0.18 -7.02 17.43
N LEU A 348 0.23 -8.27 17.13
CA LEU A 348 -0.28 -9.45 17.84
C LEU A 348 0.20 -9.50 19.30
N GLY A 349 1.39 -8.98 19.59
CA GLY A 349 1.90 -8.84 20.95
C GLY A 349 1.17 -7.75 21.75
N GLU A 350 0.83 -6.65 21.09
CA GLU A 350 0.01 -5.59 21.68
C GLU A 350 -1.41 -6.07 22.00
N LEU A 351 -2.04 -6.79 21.06
CA LEU A 351 -3.34 -7.41 21.29
C LEU A 351 -3.32 -8.40 22.47
N ALA A 352 -2.27 -9.21 22.60
CA ALA A 352 -2.13 -10.11 23.73
C ALA A 352 -1.98 -9.38 25.07
N ARG A 353 -1.23 -8.26 25.10
CA ARG A 353 -1.12 -7.41 26.30
C ARG A 353 -2.44 -6.75 26.66
N ALA A 354 -3.14 -6.19 25.67
CA ALA A 354 -4.46 -5.59 25.86
C ALA A 354 -5.48 -6.62 26.43
N PHE A 355 -5.48 -7.85 25.88
CA PHE A 355 -6.31 -8.94 26.40
C PHE A 355 -5.96 -9.29 27.86
N ASN A 356 -4.67 -9.42 28.18
CA ASN A 356 -4.24 -9.75 29.55
C ASN A 356 -4.64 -8.64 30.56
N LEU A 357 -4.48 -7.36 30.19
CA LEU A 357 -4.91 -6.23 31.01
C LEU A 357 -6.43 -6.24 31.23
N MET A 358 -7.22 -6.48 30.18
CA MET A 358 -8.66 -6.62 30.29
C MET A 358 -9.04 -7.77 31.23
N SER A 359 -8.39 -8.94 31.08
CA SER A 359 -8.65 -10.10 31.93
C SER A 359 -8.36 -9.82 33.41
N ILE A 360 -7.28 -9.09 33.72
CA ILE A 360 -6.98 -8.64 35.08
C ILE A 360 -8.10 -7.72 35.61
N ARG A 361 -8.54 -6.72 34.84
CA ARG A 361 -9.62 -5.83 35.27
C ARG A 361 -10.90 -6.60 35.57
N VAL A 362 -11.30 -7.52 34.69
CA VAL A 362 -12.47 -8.40 34.91
C VAL A 362 -12.33 -9.20 36.20
N THR A 363 -11.14 -9.76 36.49
CA THR A 363 -10.92 -10.52 37.73
C THR A 363 -11.05 -9.66 38.97
N LEU A 364 -10.52 -8.44 38.94
CA LEU A 364 -10.57 -7.51 40.07
C LEU A 364 -12.00 -7.03 40.33
N THR A 365 -12.73 -6.65 39.28
CA THR A 365 -14.12 -6.22 39.41
C THR A 365 -15.02 -7.34 39.93
N GLU A 366 -14.83 -8.58 39.48
CA GLU A 366 -15.59 -9.70 40.04
C GLU A 366 -15.24 -9.95 41.52
N ALA A 367 -13.95 -9.92 41.87
CA ALA A 367 -13.53 -10.10 43.26
C ALA A 367 -14.13 -9.03 44.18
N GLN A 368 -14.14 -7.76 43.74
CA GLN A 368 -14.80 -6.65 44.44
C GLN A 368 -16.31 -6.86 44.56
N ARG A 369 -16.99 -7.30 43.49
CA ARG A 369 -18.42 -7.62 43.50
C ARG A 369 -18.73 -8.74 44.49
N GLN A 370 -17.90 -9.79 44.52
CA GLN A 370 -18.09 -10.93 45.41
C GLN A 370 -17.84 -10.56 46.87
N ALA A 371 -16.83 -9.72 47.14
CA ALA A 371 -16.57 -9.17 48.46
C ALA A 371 -17.77 -8.33 48.95
N LEU A 372 -18.29 -7.44 48.11
CA LEU A 372 -19.49 -6.65 48.40
C LEU A 372 -20.69 -7.54 48.76
N ILE A 373 -20.99 -8.57 47.96
CA ILE A 373 -22.11 -9.49 48.24
C ILE A 373 -21.90 -10.22 49.58
N SER A 374 -20.67 -10.64 49.87
CA SER A 374 -20.33 -11.30 51.12
C SER A 374 -20.55 -10.37 52.32
N ASP A 375 -20.08 -9.12 52.22
CA ASP A 375 -20.20 -8.13 53.30
C ASP A 375 -21.67 -7.77 53.54
N VAL A 376 -22.43 -7.52 52.47
CA VAL A 376 -23.89 -7.28 52.53
C VAL A 376 -24.61 -8.44 53.21
N ALA A 377 -24.30 -9.68 52.82
CA ALA A 377 -24.93 -10.85 53.42
C ALA A 377 -24.59 -10.99 54.91
N HIS A 378 -23.40 -10.57 55.34
CA HIS A 378 -22.99 -10.63 56.74
C HIS A 378 -23.74 -9.58 57.59
N GLU A 379 -23.80 -8.34 57.11
CA GLU A 379 -24.43 -7.22 57.82
C GLU A 379 -25.96 -7.36 57.89
N LEU A 380 -26.60 -7.99 56.90
CA LEU A 380 -28.04 -8.28 56.94
C LEU A 380 -28.38 -9.49 57.84
N ARG A 381 -27.52 -10.51 57.89
CA ARG A 381 -27.81 -11.76 58.63
C ARG A 381 -27.91 -11.53 60.14
N THR A 382 -27.04 -10.69 60.69
CA THR A 382 -26.97 -10.44 62.14
C THR A 382 -28.27 -9.84 62.70
N PRO A 383 -28.81 -8.72 62.16
CA PRO A 383 -30.05 -8.14 62.66
C PRO A 383 -31.27 -9.02 62.41
N VAL A 384 -31.34 -9.70 61.27
CA VAL A 384 -32.41 -10.67 61.01
C VAL A 384 -32.38 -11.80 62.03
N ALA A 385 -31.21 -12.36 62.33
CA ALA A 385 -31.07 -13.41 63.34
C ALA A 385 -31.44 -12.92 64.75
N ASN A 386 -31.10 -11.68 65.10
CA ASN A 386 -31.51 -11.08 66.39
C ASN A 386 -33.04 -10.95 66.48
N ILE A 387 -33.67 -10.37 65.46
CA ILE A 387 -35.13 -10.21 65.41
C ILE A 387 -35.81 -11.57 65.51
N THR A 388 -35.40 -12.53 64.68
CA THR A 388 -35.97 -13.88 64.68
C THR A 388 -35.77 -14.56 66.03
N GLY A 389 -34.57 -14.53 66.61
CA GLY A 389 -34.29 -15.19 67.89
C GLY A 389 -35.10 -14.62 69.07
N TRP A 390 -35.31 -13.31 69.11
CA TRP A 390 -36.18 -12.70 70.13
C TRP A 390 -37.66 -13.02 69.92
N LEU A 391 -38.13 -13.04 68.67
CA LEU A 391 -39.49 -13.45 68.35
C LEU A 391 -39.75 -14.93 68.68
N GLU A 392 -38.78 -15.81 68.42
CA GLU A 392 -38.81 -17.23 68.84
C GLU A 392 -38.85 -17.35 70.37
N ALA A 393 -38.02 -16.60 71.10
CA ALA A 393 -38.03 -16.60 72.57
C ALA A 393 -39.38 -16.14 73.15
N VAL A 394 -40.05 -15.16 72.52
CA VAL A 394 -41.40 -14.74 72.91
C VAL A 394 -42.42 -15.84 72.60
N GLN A 395 -42.33 -16.48 71.43
CA GLN A 395 -43.22 -17.56 71.02
C GLN A 395 -43.11 -18.78 71.95
N ASP A 396 -41.91 -19.13 72.40
CA ASP A 396 -41.62 -20.25 73.30
C ASP A 396 -41.90 -19.91 74.78
N GLY A 397 -42.33 -18.68 75.09
CA GLY A 397 -42.61 -18.21 76.45
C GLY A 397 -41.36 -17.99 77.31
N LEU A 398 -40.18 -17.94 76.70
CA LEU A 398 -38.89 -17.65 77.37
C LEU A 398 -38.67 -16.14 77.58
N ALA A 399 -39.39 -15.28 76.85
CA ALA A 399 -39.39 -13.83 76.99
C ALA A 399 -40.82 -13.26 76.94
N ALA A 400 -41.06 -12.14 77.63
CA ALA A 400 -42.33 -11.43 77.59
C ALA A 400 -42.29 -10.31 76.54
N PRO A 401 -43.39 -10.07 75.78
CA PRO A 401 -43.49 -8.97 74.82
C PRO A 401 -43.73 -7.64 75.55
N ASP A 402 -42.69 -7.15 76.22
CA ASP A 402 -42.75 -5.87 76.93
C ASP A 402 -42.38 -4.68 76.01
N PRO A 403 -42.62 -3.42 76.44
CA PRO A 403 -42.28 -2.25 75.64
C PRO A 403 -40.79 -2.12 75.32
N GLN A 404 -39.90 -2.70 76.16
CA GLN A 404 -38.46 -2.63 75.96
C GLN A 404 -38.02 -3.55 74.81
N LEU A 405 -38.50 -4.80 74.80
CA LEU A 405 -38.28 -5.73 73.71
C LEU A 405 -38.86 -5.22 72.39
N THR A 406 -40.06 -4.65 72.44
CA THR A 406 -40.70 -4.06 71.26
C THR A 406 -39.88 -2.90 70.70
N ALA A 407 -39.33 -2.03 71.56
CA ALA A 407 -38.46 -0.94 71.15
C ALA A 407 -37.15 -1.46 70.53
N MET A 408 -36.52 -2.49 71.10
CA MET A 408 -35.32 -3.11 70.54
C MET A 408 -35.57 -3.74 69.15
N LEU A 409 -36.67 -4.47 68.97
CA LEU A 409 -37.04 -5.06 67.68
C LEU A 409 -37.35 -3.99 66.62
N LEU A 410 -38.01 -2.90 67.02
CA LEU A 410 -38.28 -1.76 66.15
C LEU A 410 -36.99 -1.06 65.73
N GLU A 411 -36.05 -0.86 66.67
CA GLU A 411 -34.74 -0.27 66.38
C GLU A 411 -33.97 -1.10 65.34
N GLU A 412 -33.97 -2.42 65.49
CA GLU A 412 -33.29 -3.34 64.56
C GLU A 412 -33.97 -3.36 63.17
N SER A 413 -35.30 -3.21 63.13
CA SER A 413 -36.07 -3.11 61.88
C SER A 413 -35.78 -1.80 61.14
N LEU A 414 -35.76 -0.67 61.86
CA LEU A 414 -35.40 0.64 61.31
C LEU A 414 -33.92 0.73 60.92
N PHE A 415 -33.05 -0.06 61.55
CA PHE A 415 -31.68 -0.23 61.11
C PHE A 415 -31.60 -0.99 59.78
N LEU A 416 -32.32 -2.10 59.64
CA LEU A 416 -32.40 -2.87 58.39
C LEU A 416 -32.94 -2.03 57.22
N GLU A 417 -33.98 -1.24 57.44
CA GLU A 417 -34.54 -0.31 56.43
C GLU A 417 -33.47 0.65 55.91
N ARG A 418 -32.80 1.37 56.82
CA ARG A 418 -31.70 2.29 56.48
C ARG A 418 -30.55 1.59 55.77
N LEU A 419 -30.20 0.37 56.19
CA LEU A 419 -29.14 -0.41 55.55
C LEU A 419 -29.51 -0.78 54.11
N VAL A 420 -30.77 -1.14 53.84
CA VAL A 420 -31.24 -1.42 52.48
C VAL A 420 -31.20 -0.17 51.61
N ASP A 421 -31.64 0.97 52.12
CA ASP A 421 -31.58 2.26 51.40
C ASP A 421 -30.13 2.65 51.09
N ASP A 422 -29.23 2.54 52.07
CA ASP A 422 -27.79 2.79 51.92
C ASP A 422 -27.17 1.89 50.84
N LEU A 423 -27.58 0.62 50.76
CA LEU A 423 -27.11 -0.32 49.74
C LEU A 423 -27.66 0.02 48.34
N GLN A 424 -28.90 0.49 48.25
CA GLN A 424 -29.47 0.94 46.99
C GLN A 424 -28.73 2.18 46.47
N ASP A 425 -28.46 3.16 47.33
CA ASP A 425 -27.68 4.34 46.97
C ASP A 425 -26.26 3.97 46.53
N LEU A 426 -25.60 3.07 47.27
CA LEU A 426 -24.28 2.56 46.89
C LEU A 426 -24.30 1.84 45.54
N ALA A 427 -25.30 1.01 45.27
CA ALA A 427 -25.44 0.29 44.01
C ALA A 427 -25.68 1.23 42.83
N GLN A 428 -26.47 2.30 43.02
CA GLN A 428 -26.69 3.33 42.02
C GLN A 428 -25.41 4.14 41.75
N ALA A 429 -24.64 4.46 42.80
CA ALA A 429 -23.36 5.14 42.64
C ALA A 429 -22.34 4.28 41.87
N ASP A 430 -22.21 2.99 42.21
CA ASP A 430 -21.32 2.05 41.52
C ASP A 430 -21.66 1.82 40.05
N ALA A 431 -22.95 1.81 39.73
CA ALA A 431 -23.43 1.69 38.36
C ALA A 431 -23.31 3.00 37.56
N GLY A 432 -22.91 4.12 38.20
CA GLY A 432 -22.93 5.45 37.61
C GLY A 432 -24.35 5.93 37.24
N THR A 433 -25.37 5.37 37.89
CA THR A 433 -26.79 5.67 37.63
C THR A 433 -27.42 6.57 38.67
N LEU A 434 -26.66 6.98 39.70
CA LEU A 434 -27.09 7.96 40.69
C LEU A 434 -27.41 9.29 39.99
N ARG A 435 -28.70 9.63 39.90
CA ARG A 435 -29.17 10.88 39.31
C ARG A 435 -29.34 11.92 40.40
N LEU A 436 -28.67 13.06 40.23
CA LEU A 436 -28.88 14.24 41.05
C LEU A 436 -29.97 15.11 40.42
N HIS A 437 -30.76 15.75 41.28
CA HIS A 437 -31.73 16.77 40.90
C HIS A 437 -31.27 18.13 41.45
N PRO A 438 -30.26 18.76 40.83
CA PRO A 438 -29.70 20.00 41.35
C PRO A 438 -30.69 21.16 41.20
N GLU A 439 -30.88 21.91 42.28
CA GLU A 439 -31.66 23.15 42.30
C GLU A 439 -30.90 24.25 43.08
N PRO A 440 -31.18 25.54 42.82
CA PRO A 440 -30.61 26.63 43.59
C PRO A 440 -31.11 26.58 45.04
N ILE A 441 -30.20 26.39 45.98
CA ILE A 441 -30.50 26.25 47.40
C ILE A 441 -29.74 27.28 48.25
N ASN A 442 -30.35 27.71 49.35
CA ASN A 442 -29.62 28.32 50.44
C ASN A 442 -29.08 27.20 51.34
N THR A 443 -27.76 27.07 51.38
CA THR A 443 -27.10 25.97 52.10
C THR A 443 -27.22 26.15 53.61
N ALA A 444 -27.44 27.38 54.11
CA ALA A 444 -27.78 27.62 55.50
C ALA A 444 -29.05 26.84 55.90
N ASP A 445 -30.08 26.87 55.05
CA ASP A 445 -31.33 26.16 55.30
C ASP A 445 -31.08 24.65 55.36
N VAL A 446 -30.26 24.11 54.45
CA VAL A 446 -29.90 22.68 54.44
C VAL A 446 -29.22 22.27 55.75
N ILE A 447 -28.23 23.04 56.21
CA ILE A 447 -27.53 22.77 57.47
C ILE A 447 -28.51 22.91 58.65
N GLU A 448 -29.43 23.88 58.61
CA GLU A 448 -30.41 24.11 59.68
C GLU A 448 -31.36 22.92 59.83
N HIS A 449 -31.84 22.38 58.71
CA HIS A 449 -32.64 21.17 58.68
C HIS A 449 -31.88 19.99 59.28
N VAL A 450 -30.60 19.80 58.93
CA VAL A 450 -29.79 18.69 59.48
C VAL A 450 -29.57 18.86 60.99
N VAL A 451 -29.21 20.06 61.44
CA VAL A 451 -28.98 20.35 62.86
C VAL A 451 -30.27 20.19 63.68
N SER A 452 -31.39 20.65 63.15
CA SER A 452 -32.70 20.51 63.80
C SER A 452 -33.12 19.05 63.90
N ALA A 453 -32.92 18.25 62.84
CA ALA A 453 -33.24 16.83 62.83
C ALA A 453 -32.43 16.01 63.84
N HIS A 454 -31.20 16.44 64.18
CA HIS A 454 -30.32 15.73 65.11
C HIS A 454 -30.30 16.33 66.54
N ARG A 455 -31.10 17.37 66.82
CA ARG A 455 -31.09 18.05 68.11
C ARG A 455 -31.48 17.13 69.28
N VAL A 456 -32.54 16.35 69.11
CA VAL A 456 -33.02 15.40 70.14
C VAL A 456 -31.97 14.33 70.44
N LEU A 457 -31.30 13.84 69.40
CA LEU A 457 -30.22 12.86 69.55
C LEU A 457 -29.01 13.46 70.27
N ALA A 458 -28.65 14.70 69.95
CA ALA A 458 -27.56 15.42 70.61
C ALA A 458 -27.83 15.67 72.10
N GLU A 459 -29.06 16.08 72.45
CA GLU A 459 -29.49 16.25 73.83
C GLU A 459 -29.48 14.92 74.59
N GLY A 460 -29.97 13.83 73.98
CA GLY A 460 -29.93 12.48 74.56
C GLY A 460 -28.52 11.94 74.80
N ASN A 461 -27.54 12.39 74.01
CA ASN A 461 -26.12 12.03 74.18
C ASN A 461 -25.34 13.02 75.06
N GLU A 462 -25.98 14.08 75.58
CA GLU A 462 -25.36 15.18 76.32
C GLU A 462 -24.24 15.90 75.52
N VAL A 463 -24.41 16.04 74.20
CA VAL A 463 -23.45 16.68 73.29
C VAL A 463 -24.01 18.01 72.77
N ALA A 464 -23.22 19.08 72.83
CA ALA A 464 -23.62 20.37 72.30
C ALA A 464 -23.53 20.40 70.76
N LEU A 465 -24.68 20.45 70.06
CA LEU A 465 -24.74 20.59 68.60
C LEU A 465 -24.94 22.07 68.21
N ARG A 466 -24.02 22.63 67.42
CA ARG A 466 -24.03 24.03 66.99
C ARG A 466 -23.87 24.17 65.48
N MET A 467 -24.42 25.25 64.95
CA MET A 467 -24.26 25.70 63.57
C MET A 467 -23.52 27.03 63.57
N VAL A 468 -22.60 27.20 62.61
CA VAL A 468 -21.99 28.50 62.29
C VAL A 468 -22.00 28.67 60.78
N VAL A 469 -22.70 29.67 60.25
CA VAL A 469 -22.73 29.94 58.80
C VAL A 469 -22.26 31.37 58.56
N ASP A 470 -21.21 31.50 57.74
CA ASP A 470 -20.62 32.79 57.38
C ASP A 470 -21.21 33.31 56.06
N GLY A 471 -22.23 34.17 56.16
CA GLY A 471 -22.86 34.86 55.02
C GLY A 471 -23.91 34.04 54.25
N PRO A 472 -24.56 34.63 53.22
CA PRO A 472 -25.51 33.92 52.37
C PRO A 472 -24.78 32.91 51.46
N LEU A 473 -24.96 31.62 51.74
CA LEU A 473 -24.32 30.52 51.02
C LEU A 473 -25.29 29.92 49.99
N HIS A 474 -25.29 30.45 48.77
CA HIS A 474 -26.10 29.93 47.67
C HIS A 474 -25.32 28.92 46.84
N LEU A 475 -25.92 27.76 46.56
CA LEU A 475 -25.29 26.69 45.80
C LEU A 475 -26.33 25.97 44.94
N THR A 476 -25.92 25.45 43.79
CA THR A 476 -26.76 24.61 42.93
C THR A 476 -26.44 23.14 43.25
N ALA A 477 -27.30 22.49 44.05
CA ALA A 477 -27.13 21.09 44.45
C ALA A 477 -28.47 20.41 44.67
N ASP A 478 -28.45 19.08 44.79
CA ASP A 478 -29.61 18.31 45.21
C ASP A 478 -29.75 18.43 46.74
N PRO A 479 -30.77 19.14 47.27
CA PRO A 479 -30.89 19.37 48.70
C PRO A 479 -31.17 18.09 49.48
N VAL A 480 -31.82 17.08 48.89
CA VAL A 480 -32.11 15.82 49.55
C VAL A 480 -30.80 15.06 49.77
N ARG A 481 -29.99 14.94 48.73
CA ARG A 481 -28.71 14.25 48.78
C ARG A 481 -27.67 15.01 49.62
N LEU A 482 -27.67 16.34 49.59
CA LEU A 482 -26.78 17.13 50.44
C LEU A 482 -27.14 17.02 51.92
N ARG A 483 -28.43 17.01 52.27
CA ARG A 483 -28.89 16.71 53.65
C ARG A 483 -28.46 15.32 54.10
N GLN A 484 -28.54 14.32 53.23
CA GLN A 484 -28.11 12.95 53.52
C GLN A 484 -26.61 12.90 53.83
N ALA A 485 -25.77 13.51 52.99
CA ALA A 485 -24.32 13.58 53.19
C ALA A 485 -23.96 14.26 54.53
N LEU A 486 -24.52 15.43 54.82
CA LEU A 486 -24.29 16.14 56.08
C LEU A 486 -24.87 15.41 57.28
N GLY A 487 -26.05 14.80 57.15
CA GLY A 487 -26.68 13.99 58.18
C GLY A 487 -25.82 12.79 58.58
N ASN A 488 -25.21 12.12 57.61
CA ASN A 488 -24.26 11.03 57.86
C ASN A 488 -23.04 11.49 58.66
N LEU A 489 -22.47 12.66 58.31
CA LEU A 489 -21.34 13.24 59.03
C LEU A 489 -21.72 13.66 60.47
N VAL A 490 -22.87 14.31 60.65
CA VAL A 490 -23.35 14.76 61.98
C VAL A 490 -23.71 13.58 62.87
N SER A 491 -24.39 12.56 62.33
CA SER A 491 -24.70 11.34 63.05
C SER A 491 -23.42 10.60 63.49
N ASN A 492 -22.40 10.57 62.63
CA ASN A 492 -21.09 10.02 62.97
C ASN A 492 -20.42 10.83 64.09
N ALA A 493 -20.39 12.16 63.99
CA ALA A 493 -19.83 13.05 65.00
C ALA A 493 -20.50 12.89 66.38
N LEU A 494 -21.84 12.87 66.43
CA LEU A 494 -22.60 12.71 67.67
C LEU A 494 -22.41 11.35 68.34
N ARG A 495 -22.12 10.31 67.55
CA ARG A 495 -21.92 8.95 68.05
C ARG A 495 -20.57 8.77 68.73
N TYR A 496 -19.53 9.41 68.22
CA TYR A 496 -18.15 9.24 68.68
C TYR A 496 -17.68 10.36 69.63
N THR A 497 -18.55 11.33 69.90
CA THR A 497 -18.34 12.36 70.91
C THR A 497 -18.82 11.88 72.28
N GLN A 498 -18.01 12.10 73.32
CA GLN A 498 -18.36 11.75 74.70
C GLN A 498 -19.36 12.76 75.30
N PRO A 499 -20.15 12.38 76.32
CA PRO A 499 -21.00 13.30 77.06
C PRO A 499 -20.23 14.54 77.54
N GLY A 500 -20.80 15.74 77.35
CA GLY A 500 -20.16 17.02 77.62
C GLY A 500 -19.30 17.58 76.48
N GLY A 501 -19.14 16.84 75.37
CA GLY A 501 -18.48 17.32 74.16
C GLY A 501 -19.35 18.23 73.29
N ALA A 502 -18.82 18.62 72.14
CA ALA A 502 -19.48 19.46 71.14
C ALA A 502 -19.27 18.97 69.71
N VAL A 503 -20.27 19.19 68.87
CA VAL A 503 -20.26 19.04 67.42
C VAL A 503 -20.66 20.36 66.78
N VAL A 504 -19.84 20.87 65.87
CA VAL A 504 -20.05 22.14 65.18
C VAL A 504 -20.13 21.88 63.68
N VAL A 505 -21.23 22.30 63.06
CA VAL A 505 -21.41 22.30 61.61
C VAL A 505 -21.17 23.71 61.09
N THR A 506 -20.14 23.89 60.27
CA THR A 506 -19.77 25.18 59.71
C THR A 506 -20.02 25.24 58.21
N GLY A 507 -20.57 26.34 57.70
CA GLY A 507 -20.68 26.60 56.27
C GLY A 507 -20.07 27.96 55.92
N ARG A 508 -19.16 28.00 54.95
CA ARG A 508 -18.58 29.25 54.42
C ARG A 508 -18.35 29.16 52.92
N VAL A 509 -18.32 30.30 52.25
CA VAL A 509 -17.80 30.42 50.87
C VAL A 509 -16.33 30.81 50.95
N ASP A 510 -15.48 30.11 50.22
CA ASP A 510 -14.08 30.50 49.97
C ASP A 510 -13.89 30.66 48.46
N GLU A 511 -13.73 31.90 48.01
CA GLU A 511 -13.67 32.30 46.59
C GLU A 511 -14.80 31.72 45.70
N HIS A 512 -14.56 30.57 45.07
CA HIS A 512 -15.45 29.86 44.15
C HIS A 512 -15.91 28.48 44.67
N GLU A 513 -15.63 28.17 45.93
CA GLU A 513 -15.94 26.88 46.54
C GLU A 513 -16.76 27.07 47.83
N ALA A 514 -17.80 26.25 47.99
CA ALA A 514 -18.55 26.13 49.23
C ALA A 514 -17.86 25.10 50.12
N VAL A 515 -17.45 25.52 51.31
CA VAL A 515 -16.78 24.67 52.29
C VAL A 515 -17.73 24.40 53.44
N LEU A 516 -18.08 23.12 53.60
CA LEU A 516 -18.93 22.61 54.68
C LEU A 516 -18.07 21.74 55.59
N GLU A 517 -18.00 22.05 56.89
CA GLU A 517 -17.22 21.27 57.84
C GLU A 517 -18.10 20.75 58.98
N VAL A 518 -17.87 19.50 59.39
CA VAL A 518 -18.44 18.92 60.60
C VAL A 518 -17.27 18.60 61.52
N THR A 519 -17.17 19.33 62.63
CA THR A 519 -16.11 19.18 63.62
C THR A 519 -16.67 18.61 64.91
N ASP A 520 -16.06 17.55 65.41
CA ASP A 520 -16.37 16.92 66.69
C ASP A 520 -15.20 17.03 67.68
N THR A 521 -15.49 16.83 68.96
CA THR A 521 -14.51 16.81 70.07
C THR A 521 -14.41 15.41 70.69
N GLY A 522 -14.70 14.39 69.88
CA GLY A 522 -14.78 13.00 70.30
C GLY A 522 -13.43 12.29 70.38
N ILE A 523 -13.50 10.97 70.29
CA ILE A 523 -12.33 10.09 70.47
C ILE A 523 -11.24 10.27 69.40
N GLY A 524 -11.55 10.90 68.28
CA GLY A 524 -10.67 11.01 67.12
C GLY A 524 -10.41 9.68 66.41
N ILE A 525 -9.62 9.73 65.35
CA ILE A 525 -9.32 8.60 64.46
C ILE A 525 -7.80 8.44 64.39
N ALA A 526 -7.31 7.20 64.49
CA ALA A 526 -5.88 6.92 64.40
C ALA A 526 -5.35 7.24 62.99
N ALA A 527 -4.08 7.65 62.89
CA ALA A 527 -3.48 8.02 61.61
C ALA A 527 -3.46 6.86 60.59
N GLU A 528 -3.37 5.62 61.07
CA GLU A 528 -3.43 4.39 60.27
C GLU A 528 -4.83 4.10 59.70
N ASP A 529 -5.87 4.63 60.35
CA ASP A 529 -7.26 4.41 59.99
C ASP A 529 -7.79 5.47 58.99
N LEU A 530 -7.21 6.68 59.00
CA LEU A 530 -7.62 7.81 58.15
C LEU A 530 -7.75 7.48 56.65
N PRO A 531 -6.84 6.70 56.02
CA PRO A 531 -6.97 6.35 54.61
C PRO A 531 -8.19 5.46 54.30
N HIS A 532 -8.71 4.76 55.31
CA HIS A 532 -9.71 3.70 55.17
C HIS A 532 -11.11 4.10 55.63
N VAL A 533 -11.29 5.28 56.24
CA VAL A 533 -12.59 5.69 56.80
C VAL A 533 -13.72 5.80 55.77
N PHE A 534 -13.37 5.95 54.49
CA PHE A 534 -14.30 6.00 53.36
C PHE A 534 -14.42 4.65 52.62
N ASP A 535 -13.77 3.59 53.12
CA ASP A 535 -13.94 2.24 52.58
C ASP A 535 -15.27 1.65 53.06
N ARG A 536 -15.86 0.80 52.21
CA ARG A 536 -17.17 0.17 52.48
C ARG A 536 -17.08 -0.72 53.72
N PHE A 537 -18.10 -0.64 54.58
CA PHE A 537 -18.19 -1.43 55.81
C PHE A 537 -17.00 -1.27 56.76
N TRP A 538 -16.15 -0.25 56.55
CA TRP A 538 -14.98 -0.03 57.36
C TRP A 538 -15.37 0.53 58.73
N ARG A 539 -14.74 0.01 59.79
CA ARG A 539 -14.93 0.41 61.19
C ARG A 539 -13.62 0.19 61.95
N ALA A 540 -13.19 1.18 62.73
CA ALA A 540 -11.94 1.13 63.51
C ALA A 540 -11.88 0.01 64.57
N ASP A 541 -13.02 -0.39 65.15
CA ASP A 541 -13.07 -1.41 66.19
C ASP A 541 -14.22 -2.41 65.97
N LYS A 542 -13.89 -3.63 65.50
CA LYS A 542 -14.86 -4.70 65.18
C LYS A 542 -15.49 -5.34 66.42
N SER A 543 -14.90 -5.15 67.61
CA SER A 543 -15.28 -5.87 68.83
C SER A 543 -16.31 -5.13 69.70
N ARG A 544 -16.25 -3.79 69.74
CA ARG A 544 -17.07 -2.92 70.62
C ARG A 544 -18.41 -2.48 70.01
N SER A 545 -18.66 -2.82 68.76
CA SER A 545 -19.51 -2.02 67.86
C SER A 545 -20.90 -2.60 67.55
N ARG A 546 -21.24 -3.78 68.11
CA ARG A 546 -22.60 -4.34 68.06
C ARG A 546 -23.62 -3.54 68.89
N ARG A 547 -23.18 -2.87 69.96
CA ARG A 547 -24.01 -1.90 70.71
C ARG A 547 -24.05 -0.51 70.07
N THR A 548 -23.12 -0.27 69.13
CA THR A 548 -22.88 0.92 68.31
C THR A 548 -23.99 1.35 67.34
N GLY A 549 -24.56 0.36 66.62
CA GLY A 549 -25.62 0.51 65.61
C GLY A 549 -25.23 1.24 64.31
N GLY A 550 -24.08 0.95 63.69
CA GLY A 550 -23.59 1.68 62.51
C GLY A 550 -23.19 0.76 61.36
N SER A 551 -23.76 1.00 60.17
CA SER A 551 -23.58 0.18 58.96
C SER A 551 -22.15 0.25 58.37
N GLY A 552 -21.39 1.32 58.64
CA GLY A 552 -20.09 1.55 58.01
C GLY A 552 -20.19 2.02 56.54
N LEU A 553 -21.41 2.17 56.00
CA LEU A 553 -21.65 2.70 54.66
C LEU A 553 -21.79 4.23 54.62
N GLY A 554 -22.19 4.87 55.73
CA GLY A 554 -22.53 6.31 55.75
C GLY A 554 -21.42 7.24 55.24
N LEU A 555 -20.16 7.03 55.65
CA LEU A 555 -19.03 7.83 55.16
C LEU A 555 -18.70 7.53 53.69
N THR A 556 -18.82 6.27 53.27
CA THR A 556 -18.65 5.87 51.86
C THR A 556 -19.70 6.54 50.98
N ILE A 557 -20.97 6.51 51.37
CA ILE A 557 -22.08 7.16 50.67
C ILE A 557 -21.86 8.67 50.64
N THR A 558 -21.44 9.27 51.75
CA THR A 558 -21.11 10.70 51.79
C THR A 558 -20.07 11.07 50.74
N ARG A 559 -18.99 10.28 50.59
CA ARG A 559 -17.99 10.48 49.54
C ARG A 559 -18.62 10.43 48.14
N TYR A 560 -19.42 9.40 47.84
CA TYR A 560 -20.09 9.27 46.55
C TYR A 560 -21.05 10.42 46.24
N LEU A 561 -21.85 10.86 47.23
CA LEU A 561 -22.77 11.97 47.06
C LEU A 561 -22.01 13.27 46.79
N VAL A 562 -20.92 13.53 47.51
CA VAL A 562 -20.07 14.72 47.29
C VAL A 562 -19.39 14.68 45.92
N GLU A 563 -18.85 13.53 45.52
CA GLU A 563 -18.21 13.35 44.21
C GLU A 563 -19.22 13.49 43.07
N ALA A 564 -20.46 13.01 43.24
CA ALA A 564 -21.54 13.19 42.26
C ALA A 564 -21.90 14.67 42.05
N HIS A 565 -21.75 15.51 43.08
CA HIS A 565 -21.88 16.96 43.00
C HIS A 565 -20.63 17.66 42.43
N GLY A 566 -19.60 16.91 42.02
CA GLY A 566 -18.33 17.45 41.51
C GLY A 566 -17.40 18.00 42.61
N GLY A 567 -17.66 17.66 43.87
CA GLY A 567 -16.89 18.12 45.02
C GLY A 567 -15.85 17.12 45.53
N THR A 568 -15.22 17.45 46.65
CA THR A 568 -14.28 16.58 47.37
C THR A 568 -14.57 16.55 48.87
N ILE A 569 -14.28 15.42 49.52
CA ILE A 569 -14.35 15.27 50.98
C ILE A 569 -12.99 14.88 51.56
N ARG A 570 -12.62 15.47 52.70
CA ARG A 570 -11.40 15.17 53.44
C ARG A 570 -11.69 15.05 54.92
N VAL A 571 -10.82 14.33 55.63
CA VAL A 571 -10.88 14.21 57.09
C VAL A 571 -9.52 14.59 57.68
N THR A 572 -9.57 15.33 58.79
CA THR A 572 -8.42 15.57 59.66
C THR A 572 -8.83 15.19 61.08
N SER A 573 -8.06 14.34 61.75
CA SER A 573 -8.41 13.85 63.08
C SER A 573 -7.15 13.56 63.88
N GLU A 574 -7.23 13.75 65.19
CA GLU A 574 -6.19 13.38 66.15
C GLU A 574 -6.85 12.65 67.33
N VAL A 575 -6.28 11.51 67.72
CA VAL A 575 -6.82 10.68 68.81
C VAL A 575 -6.92 11.50 70.10
N GLY A 576 -8.12 11.53 70.69
CA GLY A 576 -8.43 12.29 71.89
C GLY A 576 -8.70 13.79 71.69
N ARG A 577 -8.65 14.31 70.46
CA ARG A 577 -9.00 15.70 70.14
C ARG A 577 -10.24 15.86 69.27
N GLY A 578 -10.68 14.78 68.62
CA GLY A 578 -11.85 14.76 67.73
C GLY A 578 -11.48 14.79 66.25
N SER A 579 -12.49 14.92 65.39
CA SER A 579 -12.33 14.87 63.94
C SER A 579 -13.03 16.04 63.25
N THR A 580 -12.47 16.48 62.12
CA THR A 580 -13.08 17.44 61.22
C THR A 580 -13.21 16.81 59.85
N PHE A 581 -14.46 16.66 59.39
CA PHE A 581 -14.77 16.28 58.02
C PHE A 581 -15.06 17.55 57.22
N ARG A 582 -14.29 17.78 56.15
CA ARG A 582 -14.42 18.93 55.25
C ARG A 582 -14.94 18.48 53.90
N VAL A 583 -16.10 18.99 53.50
CA VAL A 583 -16.72 18.85 52.19
C VAL A 583 -16.54 20.15 51.41
N VAL A 584 -16.04 20.05 50.19
CA VAL A 584 -15.81 21.17 49.28
C VAL A 584 -16.64 20.95 48.03
N LEU A 585 -17.54 21.88 47.72
CA LEU A 585 -18.41 21.82 46.54
C LEU A 585 -18.14 23.02 45.62
N PRO A 586 -18.18 22.86 44.29
CA PRO A 586 -18.03 23.98 43.37
C PRO A 586 -19.26 24.89 43.42
N VAL A 587 -19.06 26.21 43.56
CA VAL A 587 -20.13 27.20 43.40
C VAL A 587 -20.27 27.47 41.90
N GLN A 588 -21.22 26.81 41.24
CA GLN A 588 -21.51 27.10 39.84
C GLN A 588 -22.19 28.47 39.73
N HIS A 589 -21.67 29.31 38.83
CA HIS A 589 -22.19 30.66 38.52
C HIS A 589 -23.59 30.64 37.91
#